data_AF-A0AAE3G2Z3-F1
#
_entry.id   AF-A0AAE3G2Z3-F1
#
_cell.length_a   1.000
_cell.length_b   1.000
_cell.length_c   1.000
_cell.angle_alpha   90.00
_cell.angle_beta   90.00
_cell.angle_gamma   90.00
#
_symmetry.space_group_name_H-M   'P 1'
#
loop_
_entity.id
_entity.type
_entity.pdbx_description
1 polymer ?
#
loop_
_entity_poly.entity_id
_entity_poly.type
_entity_poly.pdbx_seq_one_letter_code
_entity_poly.pdbx_strand_id
1 'polypeptide(L)'
;MGQLFLVLVSISLSAALMLSTISYLNPGAGYASKWADRMEPGVMRLRDGFSDYVDATGFAPAAHADFIPEYTFLPPTPQGLTWGFGSAHGGYYSCASGTASEPIVRALVILERRQSPGSFILNDSCGERTASLPAPGSNGQTALAVTVWLTGYSE
;
A
#
# COMPACT_ATOMS: atom_id res chain seq x y z
N MET A 1 9.88 -38.31 -45.10
CA MET A 1 10.01 -38.31 -43.62
C MET A 1 10.57 -37.01 -43.04
N GLY A 2 11.43 -36.25 -43.74
CA GLY A 2 12.00 -35.00 -43.20
C GLY A 2 11.01 -33.85 -42.91
N GLN A 3 9.86 -33.81 -43.60
CA GLN A 3 8.86 -32.76 -43.40
C GLN A 3 8.11 -32.85 -42.05
N LEU A 4 7.92 -34.06 -41.49
CA LEU A 4 7.28 -34.23 -40.19
C LEU A 4 8.15 -33.72 -39.04
N PHE A 5 9.46 -33.87 -39.16
CA PHE A 5 10.42 -33.41 -38.15
C PHE A 5 10.46 -31.88 -38.06
N LEU A 6 10.39 -31.19 -39.21
CA LEU A 6 10.37 -29.73 -39.27
C LEU A 6 9.11 -29.13 -38.64
N VAL A 7 7.95 -29.78 -38.79
CA VAL A 7 6.68 -29.32 -38.21
C VAL A 7 6.67 -29.54 -36.68
N LEU A 8 7.18 -30.67 -36.19
CA LEU A 8 7.28 -30.91 -34.75
C LEU A 8 8.19 -29.90 -34.05
N VAL A 9 9.33 -29.56 -34.66
CA VAL A 9 10.26 -28.56 -34.12
C VAL A 9 9.63 -27.16 -34.14
N SER A 10 8.92 -26.77 -35.20
CA SER A 10 8.29 -25.44 -35.25
C SER A 10 7.18 -25.25 -34.22
N ILE A 11 6.35 -26.29 -33.99
CA ILE A 11 5.29 -26.26 -32.97
C ILE A 11 5.90 -26.15 -31.56
N SER A 12 6.99 -26.89 -31.29
CA SER A 12 7.68 -26.84 -29.99
C SER A 12 8.29 -25.47 -29.69
N LEU A 13 8.88 -24.80 -30.70
CA LEU A 13 9.42 -23.45 -30.55
C LEU A 13 8.31 -22.42 -30.30
N SER A 14 7.19 -22.57 -31.01
CA SER A 14 6.03 -21.68 -30.87
C SER A 14 5.41 -21.78 -29.48
N ALA A 15 5.31 -23.00 -28.93
CA ALA A 15 4.80 -23.23 -27.57
C ALA A 15 5.74 -22.64 -26.49
N ALA A 16 7.06 -22.76 -26.66
CA ALA A 16 8.03 -22.19 -25.73
C ALA A 16 7.99 -20.65 -25.69
N LEU A 17 7.76 -20.00 -26.83
CA LEU A 17 7.58 -18.54 -26.94
C LEU A 17 6.28 -18.04 -26.30
N MET A 18 5.20 -18.82 -26.36
CA MET A 18 3.95 -18.48 -25.66
C MET A 18 4.09 -18.62 -24.13
N LEU A 19 4.80 -19.63 -23.64
CA LEU A 19 5.05 -19.83 -22.20
C LEU A 19 5.93 -18.72 -21.59
N SER A 20 6.92 -18.21 -22.34
CA SER A 20 7.78 -17.11 -21.88
C SER A 20 7.06 -15.76 -21.85
N THR A 21 6.13 -15.53 -22.79
CA THR A 21 5.34 -14.28 -22.83
C THR A 21 4.24 -14.22 -21.76
N ILE A 22 3.63 -15.35 -21.39
CA ILE A 22 2.62 -15.39 -20.31
C ILE A 22 3.25 -15.17 -18.93
N SER A 23 4.48 -15.66 -18.71
CA SER A 23 5.18 -15.48 -17.43
C SER A 23 5.60 -14.03 -17.15
N TYR A 24 5.59 -13.16 -18.17
CA TYR A 24 5.98 -11.76 -18.02
C TYR A 24 4.85 -10.87 -17.47
N LEU A 25 3.60 -11.26 -17.70
CA LEU A 25 2.43 -10.54 -17.19
C LEU A 25 2.02 -11.18 -15.86
N ASN A 26 2.69 -10.81 -14.77
CA ASN A 26 2.22 -11.17 -13.43
C ASN A 26 0.84 -10.50 -13.22
N PRO A 27 -0.28 -11.25 -13.25
CA PRO A 27 -1.61 -10.66 -13.19
C PRO A 27 -1.85 -9.95 -11.84
N GLY A 28 -1.12 -10.36 -10.79
CA GLY A 28 -1.12 -9.71 -9.48
C GLY A 28 -0.43 -8.35 -9.46
N ALA A 29 0.55 -8.10 -10.35
CA ALA A 29 1.24 -6.81 -10.44
C ALA A 29 0.31 -5.71 -10.96
N GLY A 30 -0.57 -6.03 -11.92
CA GLY A 30 -1.57 -5.08 -12.42
C GLY A 30 -2.61 -4.69 -11.37
N TYR A 31 -3.06 -5.64 -10.55
CA TYR A 31 -3.98 -5.37 -9.44
C TYR A 31 -3.31 -4.51 -8.37
N ALA A 32 -2.08 -4.86 -7.97
CA ALA A 32 -1.32 -4.13 -6.96
C ALA A 32 -1.04 -2.68 -7.38
N SER A 33 -0.66 -2.45 -8.64
CA SER A 33 -0.45 -1.08 -9.17
C SER A 33 -1.75 -0.27 -9.18
N LYS A 34 -2.84 -0.82 -9.75
CA LYS A 34 -4.13 -0.11 -9.80
C LYS A 34 -4.66 0.26 -8.43
N TRP A 35 -4.38 -0.58 -7.43
CA TRP A 35 -4.79 -0.33 -6.07
C TRP A 35 -3.92 0.74 -5.41
N ALA A 36 -2.60 0.73 -5.65
CA ALA A 36 -1.72 1.82 -5.25
C ALA A 36 -2.16 3.16 -5.88
N ASP A 37 -2.50 3.17 -7.19
CA ASP A 37 -2.97 4.36 -7.91
C ASP A 37 -4.27 4.95 -7.29
N ARG A 38 -5.10 4.13 -6.65
CA ARG A 38 -6.32 4.59 -5.95
C ARG A 38 -6.04 5.12 -4.54
N MET A 39 -5.07 4.52 -3.85
CA MET A 39 -4.72 4.88 -2.47
C MET A 39 -3.93 6.20 -2.42
N GLU A 40 -3.01 6.39 -3.35
CA GLU A 40 -2.12 7.55 -3.43
C GLU A 40 -2.83 8.92 -3.31
N PRO A 41 -3.86 9.24 -4.12
CA PRO A 41 -4.56 10.52 -4.00
C PRO A 41 -5.35 10.63 -2.68
N GLY A 42 -5.80 9.51 -2.11
CA GLY A 42 -6.45 9.50 -0.79
C GLY A 42 -5.46 9.85 0.31
N VAL A 43 -4.26 9.28 0.28
CA VAL A 43 -3.18 9.56 1.25
C VAL A 43 -2.77 11.03 1.21
N MET A 44 -2.65 11.61 0.00
CA MET A 44 -2.34 13.05 -0.14
C MET A 44 -3.45 13.93 0.43
N ARG A 45 -4.72 13.68 0.04
CA ARG A 45 -5.87 14.44 0.56
C ARG A 45 -6.04 14.33 2.06
N LEU A 46 -5.66 13.19 2.66
CA LEU A 46 -5.71 13.01 4.10
C LEU A 46 -4.73 13.97 4.82
N ARG A 47 -3.54 14.17 4.26
CA ARG A 47 -2.54 15.11 4.78
C ARG A 47 -2.99 16.55 4.60
N ASP A 48 -3.47 16.89 3.40
CA ASP A 48 -3.94 18.24 3.09
C ASP A 48 -5.11 18.63 4.00
N GLY A 49 -6.14 17.78 4.12
CA GLY A 49 -7.28 18.11 4.97
C GLY A 49 -6.99 18.06 6.48
N PHE A 50 -5.95 17.33 6.91
CA PHE A 50 -5.44 17.49 8.28
C PHE A 50 -4.84 18.89 8.47
N SER A 51 -4.03 19.37 7.51
CA SER A 51 -3.48 20.73 7.55
C SER A 51 -4.61 21.77 7.56
N ASP A 52 -5.60 21.63 6.67
CA ASP A 52 -6.74 22.55 6.59
C ASP A 52 -7.53 22.60 7.91
N TYR A 53 -7.72 21.46 8.59
CA TYR A 53 -8.36 21.42 9.91
C TYR A 53 -7.55 22.18 10.96
N VAL A 54 -6.24 21.95 11.02
CA VAL A 54 -5.36 22.63 11.99
C VAL A 54 -5.31 24.13 11.71
N ASP A 55 -5.26 24.52 10.44
CA ASP A 55 -5.25 25.93 10.03
C ASP A 55 -6.59 26.63 10.33
N ALA A 56 -7.72 25.92 10.18
CA ALA A 56 -9.04 26.47 10.45
C ALA A 56 -9.38 26.56 11.95
N THR A 57 -8.98 25.56 12.74
CA THR A 57 -9.36 25.45 14.16
C THR A 57 -8.30 25.95 15.11
N GLY A 58 -7.02 25.95 14.70
CA GLY A 58 -5.88 26.24 15.55
C GLY A 58 -5.53 25.11 16.54
N PHE A 59 -6.20 23.96 16.46
CA PHE A 59 -6.00 22.82 17.35
C PHE A 59 -5.68 21.55 16.56
N ALA A 60 -4.91 20.65 17.17
CA ALA A 60 -4.70 19.32 16.62
C ALA A 60 -5.91 18.42 16.92
N PRO A 61 -6.34 17.58 15.97
CA PRO A 61 -7.45 16.66 16.18
C PRO A 61 -7.04 15.54 17.15
N ALA A 62 -7.99 15.05 17.93
CA ALA A 62 -7.82 13.92 18.84
C ALA A 62 -8.25 12.59 18.19
N ALA A 63 -9.12 12.64 17.18
CA ALA A 63 -9.61 11.48 16.45
C ALA A 63 -9.93 11.82 14.98
N HIS A 64 -10.08 10.78 14.14
CA HIS A 64 -10.56 10.96 12.76
C HIS A 64 -11.90 11.70 12.69
N ALA A 65 -12.79 11.49 13.65
CA ALA A 65 -14.11 12.11 13.69
C ALA A 65 -14.08 13.65 13.79
N ASP A 66 -12.96 14.23 14.19
CA ASP A 66 -12.84 15.68 14.37
C ASP A 66 -12.68 16.41 13.02
N PHE A 67 -12.07 15.76 12.02
CA PHE A 67 -11.77 16.38 10.72
C PHE A 67 -12.32 15.61 9.52
N ILE A 68 -12.89 14.43 9.73
CA ILE A 68 -13.53 13.59 8.72
C ILE A 68 -15.04 13.50 9.05
N PRO A 69 -15.95 13.76 8.10
CA PRO A 69 -15.72 13.96 6.67
C PRO A 69 -15.53 15.42 6.23
N GLU A 70 -15.55 16.39 7.16
CA GLU A 70 -15.68 17.81 6.83
C GLU A 70 -14.49 18.38 6.05
N TYR A 71 -13.26 17.99 6.41
CA TYR A 71 -12.03 18.49 5.79
C TYR A 71 -11.38 17.47 4.85
N THR A 72 -11.64 16.17 5.04
CA THR A 72 -11.11 15.11 4.18
C THR A 72 -11.86 13.79 4.33
N PHE A 73 -11.42 12.77 3.59
CA PHE A 73 -11.94 11.41 3.67
C PHE A 73 -10.80 10.41 3.87
N LEU A 74 -11.11 9.31 4.57
CA LEU A 74 -10.17 8.20 4.67
C LEU A 74 -9.94 7.56 3.28
N PRO A 75 -8.70 7.17 2.95
CA PRO A 75 -8.43 6.37 1.76
C PRO A 75 -9.17 5.03 1.82
N PRO A 76 -9.41 4.39 0.66
CA PRO A 76 -10.04 3.07 0.61
C PRO A 76 -9.36 2.08 1.56
N THR A 77 -10.12 1.53 2.51
CA THR A 77 -9.55 0.65 3.51
C THR A 77 -9.06 -0.65 2.87
N PRO A 78 -7.80 -1.05 3.06
CA PRO A 78 -7.29 -2.30 2.53
C PRO A 78 -7.99 -3.48 3.20
N GLN A 79 -8.33 -4.52 2.44
CA GLN A 79 -9.05 -5.66 2.99
C GLN A 79 -8.24 -6.30 4.14
N GLY A 80 -8.90 -6.47 5.30
CA GLY A 80 -8.31 -7.04 6.50
C GLY A 80 -7.52 -6.04 7.36
N LEU A 81 -7.46 -4.76 6.96
CA LEU A 81 -6.94 -3.67 7.78
C LEU A 81 -8.07 -2.75 8.24
N THR A 82 -7.84 -2.01 9.31
CA THR A 82 -8.75 -0.98 9.83
C THR A 82 -7.98 0.30 10.09
N TRP A 83 -8.54 1.44 9.68
CA TRP A 83 -7.95 2.75 9.95
C TRP A 83 -8.15 3.16 11.40
N GLY A 84 -7.09 3.68 12.01
CA GLY A 84 -7.09 4.36 13.29
C GLY A 84 -6.27 5.63 13.22
N PHE A 85 -6.51 6.52 14.18
CA PHE A 85 -5.78 7.77 14.34
C PHE A 85 -4.94 7.69 15.61
N GLY A 86 -3.76 8.30 15.58
CA GLY A 86 -2.90 8.36 16.75
C GLY A 86 -1.85 9.44 16.65
N SER A 87 -1.12 9.61 17.75
CA SER A 87 0.02 10.49 17.84
C SER A 87 1.20 9.74 18.47
N ALA A 88 2.38 9.86 17.88
CA ALA A 88 3.62 9.32 18.42
C ALA A 88 4.79 10.21 18.00
N HIS A 89 5.87 10.22 18.78
CA HIS A 89 7.10 10.97 18.45
C HIS A 89 6.87 12.46 18.11
N GLY A 90 5.89 13.09 18.78
CA GLY A 90 5.54 14.51 18.54
C GLY A 90 4.80 14.79 17.24
N GLY A 91 4.44 13.76 16.47
CA GLY A 91 3.65 13.88 15.24
C GLY A 91 2.31 13.15 15.31
N TYR A 92 1.43 13.47 14.36
CA TYR A 92 0.14 12.80 14.17
C TYR A 92 0.18 11.87 12.96
N TYR A 93 -0.48 10.73 13.09
CA TYR A 93 -0.54 9.75 12.03
C TYR A 93 -1.93 9.14 11.90
N SER A 94 -2.22 8.67 10.68
CA SER A 94 -3.31 7.75 10.40
C SER A 94 -2.73 6.39 10.07
N CYS A 95 -3.18 5.34 10.75
CA CYS A 95 -2.63 4.01 10.59
C CYS A 95 -3.70 3.00 10.17
N ALA A 96 -3.46 2.23 9.10
CA ALA A 96 -4.27 1.05 8.78
C ALA A 96 -3.57 -0.20 9.31
N SER A 97 -4.14 -0.89 10.30
CA SER A 97 -3.54 -2.09 10.90
C SER A 97 -4.48 -3.29 10.88
N GLY A 98 -3.90 -4.50 10.87
CA GLY A 98 -4.63 -5.76 10.83
C GLY A 98 -3.87 -6.84 10.07
N THR A 99 -4.60 -7.75 9.43
CA THR A 99 -4.03 -8.86 8.65
C THR A 99 -4.33 -8.68 7.17
N ALA A 100 -3.29 -8.51 6.35
CA ALA A 100 -3.43 -8.33 4.91
C ALA A 100 -3.02 -9.60 4.14
N SER A 101 -3.68 -9.83 3.00
CA SER A 101 -3.28 -10.85 2.02
C SER A 101 -2.04 -10.40 1.24
N GLU A 102 -1.24 -11.35 0.76
CA GLU A 102 -0.03 -11.09 -0.06
C GLU A 102 -0.19 -10.05 -1.20
N PRO A 103 -1.25 -10.07 -2.04
CA PRO A 103 -1.40 -9.06 -3.10
C PRO A 103 -1.57 -7.63 -2.56
N ILE A 104 -2.18 -7.47 -1.38
CA ILE A 104 -2.35 -6.16 -0.73
C ILE A 104 -1.02 -5.70 -0.15
N VAL A 105 -0.26 -6.60 0.51
CA VAL A 105 1.08 -6.29 1.01
C VAL A 105 1.98 -5.83 -0.14
N ARG A 106 1.95 -6.52 -1.29
CA ARG A 106 2.71 -6.10 -2.47
C ARG A 106 2.28 -4.73 -3.00
N ALA A 107 0.98 -4.42 -2.99
CA ALA A 107 0.46 -3.12 -3.39
C ALA A 107 0.95 -2.00 -2.46
N LEU A 108 0.94 -2.26 -1.15
CA LEU A 108 1.42 -1.32 -0.14
C LEU A 108 2.93 -1.05 -0.26
N VAL A 109 3.73 -2.08 -0.53
CA VAL A 109 5.19 -1.91 -0.79
C VAL A 109 5.44 -1.06 -2.03
N ILE A 110 4.63 -1.20 -3.09
CA ILE A 110 4.73 -0.34 -4.27
C ILE A 110 4.40 1.11 -3.88
N LEU A 111 3.36 1.33 -3.08
CA LEU A 111 2.94 2.65 -2.65
C LEU A 111 3.97 3.33 -1.75
N GLU A 112 4.56 2.57 -0.82
CA GLU A 112 5.68 3.03 0.03
C GLU A 112 6.85 3.55 -0.81
N ARG A 113 7.22 2.84 -1.88
CA ARG A 113 8.30 3.26 -2.79
C ARG A 113 7.96 4.50 -3.63
N ARG A 114 6.68 4.81 -3.82
CA ARG A 114 6.22 5.98 -4.57
C ARG A 114 6.08 7.21 -3.69
N GLN A 115 5.73 7.01 -2.42
CA GLN A 115 5.61 8.08 -1.45
C GLN A 115 6.99 8.55 -0.96
N SER A 116 7.05 9.77 -0.44
CA SER A 116 8.29 10.30 0.11
C SER A 116 8.71 9.49 1.34
N PRO A 117 10.00 9.12 1.46
CA PRO A 117 10.51 8.39 2.61
C PRO A 117 10.22 9.17 3.89
N GLY A 118 9.63 8.50 4.89
CA GLY A 118 9.21 9.10 6.16
C GLY A 118 7.75 9.54 6.23
N SER A 119 7.03 9.68 5.11
CA SER A 119 5.59 10.02 5.15
C SER A 119 4.67 8.79 5.16
N PHE A 120 5.15 7.68 4.61
CA PHE A 120 4.42 6.43 4.50
C PHE A 120 5.34 5.29 4.95
N ILE A 121 4.92 4.56 5.98
CA ILE A 121 5.77 3.57 6.65
C ILE A 121 4.99 2.28 6.84
N LEU A 122 5.59 1.17 6.42
CA LEU A 122 5.07 -0.18 6.63
C LEU A 122 5.80 -0.83 7.80
N ASN A 123 5.07 -1.23 8.83
CA ASN A 123 5.64 -1.94 9.97
C ASN A 123 4.68 -3.00 10.55
N ASP A 124 5.06 -3.65 11.64
CA ASP A 124 4.21 -4.52 12.45
C ASP A 124 3.23 -3.74 13.35
N SER A 125 3.57 -2.49 13.65
CA SER A 125 2.87 -1.61 14.59
C SER A 125 2.71 -0.18 14.05
N CYS A 126 1.71 0.54 14.59
CA CYS A 126 1.39 1.90 14.17
C CYS A 126 2.28 2.94 14.84
N GLY A 127 2.65 4.00 14.11
CA GLY A 127 3.45 5.10 14.64
C GLY A 127 4.97 4.87 14.60
N GLU A 128 5.41 3.83 13.91
CA GLU A 128 6.82 3.55 13.69
C GLU A 128 7.45 4.50 12.66
N ARG A 129 8.75 4.74 12.80
CA ARG A 129 9.53 5.70 11.98
C ARG A 129 10.43 5.02 10.94
N THR A 130 10.54 3.70 11.01
CA THR A 130 11.35 2.92 10.07
C THR A 130 10.48 1.83 9.48
N ALA A 131 10.57 1.68 8.16
CA ALA A 131 9.87 0.61 7.47
C ALA A 131 10.53 -0.73 7.79
N SER A 132 9.74 -1.68 8.26
CA SER A 132 10.15 -3.03 8.55
C SER A 132 9.04 -3.95 8.09
N LEU A 133 9.29 -4.75 7.05
CA LEU A 133 8.26 -5.63 6.50
C LEU A 133 8.16 -6.89 7.35
N PRO A 134 7.04 -7.12 8.06
CA PRO A 134 6.85 -8.35 8.82
C PRO A 134 6.85 -9.56 7.89
N ALA A 135 7.45 -10.66 8.37
CA ALA A 135 7.48 -11.91 7.61
C ALA A 135 6.05 -12.44 7.40
N PRO A 136 5.75 -13.03 6.22
CA PRO A 136 4.45 -13.63 5.98
C PRO A 136 4.20 -14.78 6.96
N GLY A 137 3.00 -14.81 7.55
CA GLY A 137 2.58 -15.90 8.42
C GLY A 137 2.36 -17.20 7.64
N SER A 138 2.29 -18.33 8.35
CA SER A 138 2.12 -19.67 7.77
C SER A 138 0.88 -19.84 6.87
N ASN A 139 -0.10 -18.95 7.00
CA ASN A 139 -1.37 -18.98 6.27
C ASN A 139 -1.40 -18.03 5.05
N GLY A 140 -0.25 -17.45 4.67
CA GLY A 140 -0.18 -16.45 3.58
C GLY A 140 -0.81 -15.09 3.94
N GLN A 141 -1.11 -14.88 5.23
CA GLN A 141 -1.54 -13.59 5.78
C GLN A 141 -0.39 -12.97 6.57
N THR A 142 -0.25 -11.66 6.45
CA THR A 142 0.78 -10.89 7.16
C THR A 142 0.10 -9.89 8.07
N ALA A 143 0.41 -9.92 9.37
CA ALA A 143 0.05 -8.84 10.29
C ALA A 143 0.85 -7.60 9.90
N LEU A 144 0.18 -6.52 9.54
CA LEU A 144 0.79 -5.33 8.98
C LEU A 144 0.09 -4.08 9.51
N ALA A 145 0.89 -3.05 9.77
CA ALA A 145 0.48 -1.70 10.07
C ALA A 145 1.05 -0.76 9.01
N VAL A 146 0.18 0.07 8.46
CA VAL A 146 0.48 1.06 7.43
C VAL A 146 0.31 2.43 8.04
N THR A 147 1.41 3.07 8.42
CA THR A 147 1.40 4.39 9.05
C THR A 147 1.57 5.47 7.99
N VAL A 148 0.62 6.40 7.95
CA VAL A 148 0.67 7.64 7.18
C VAL A 148 0.90 8.78 8.15
N TRP A 149 2.08 9.38 8.10
CA TRP A 149 2.39 10.56 8.90
C TRP A 149 1.74 11.80 8.28
N LEU A 150 0.90 12.47 9.08
CA LEU A 150 0.17 13.67 8.67
C LEU A 150 1.01 14.93 8.92
N THR A 151 1.79 14.91 10.00
CA THR A 151 2.76 15.96 10.33
C THR A 151 4.18 15.40 10.27
N GLY A 152 5.17 16.30 10.24
CA GLY A 152 6.52 15.91 10.63
C GLY A 152 6.53 15.36 12.07
N TYR A 153 7.42 14.41 12.33
CA TYR A 153 7.71 13.90 13.68
C TYR A 153 9.13 14.31 14.05
N SER A 154 9.42 14.46 15.35
CA SER A 154 10.79 14.73 15.81
C SER A 154 11.62 13.44 15.77
N GLU A 155 12.87 13.55 15.29
CA GLU A 155 13.88 12.47 15.35
C GLU A 155 14.33 12.18 16.80
#